data_AF-A0A415G8C6-F1
#
_entry.id   AF-A0A415G8C6-F1
#
_cell.length_a   1.000
_cell.length_b   1.000
_cell.length_c   1.000
_cell.angle_alpha   90.00
_cell.angle_beta   90.00
_cell.angle_gamma   90.00
#
_symmetry.space_group_name_H-M   'P 1'
#
loop_
_entity.id
_entity.type
_entity.pdbx_description
1 polymer ?
#
loop_
_entity_poly.entity_id
_entity_poly.type
_entity_poly.pdbx_seq_one_letter_code
_entity_poly.pdbx_strand_id
1 'polypeptide(L)'
;MARIDKLERARQEGMSYALEVAKKKGIEGLEEELRMRGITGIPIGVSRSAVDKVIENIKNQTLDTVNILTAMTLHDEFGFGAARIERFRKRFDFKTECLMEDYVTWLEMIDALKKETGLEYAIRMNDKDVKHKEPARKQAVPYASRQHRRNTERSAKRIARKAKKLDTLRG
;
A
#
# COMPACT_ATOMS: atom_id res chain seq x y z
N MET A 1 -18.40 11.88 22.99
CA MET A 1 -19.21 10.79 22.39
C MET A 1 -19.00 10.65 20.87
N ALA A 2 -18.78 11.73 20.10
CA ALA A 2 -18.61 11.68 18.63
C ALA A 2 -17.40 10.89 18.07
N ARG A 3 -16.30 10.73 18.83
CA ARG A 3 -15.08 10.04 18.34
C ARG A 3 -15.19 8.51 18.34
N ILE A 4 -16.06 7.95 19.19
CA ILE A 4 -16.31 6.50 19.27
C ILE A 4 -17.18 6.07 18.08
N ASP A 5 -18.20 6.88 17.75
CA ASP A 5 -19.11 6.65 16.62
C ASP A 5 -18.38 6.58 15.27
N LYS A 6 -17.48 7.54 14.99
CA LYS A 6 -16.69 7.56 13.76
C LYS A 6 -15.76 6.35 13.60
N LEU A 7 -15.20 5.83 14.70
CA LEU A 7 -14.31 4.67 14.68
C LEU A 7 -15.09 3.37 14.44
N GLU A 8 -16.23 3.21 15.10
CA GLU A 8 -17.11 2.05 14.89
C GLU A 8 -17.67 2.02 13.47
N ARG A 9 -18.04 3.18 12.92
CA ARG A 9 -18.45 3.28 11.51
C ARG A 9 -17.34 2.87 10.54
N ALA A 10 -16.11 3.35 10.76
CA ALA A 10 -14.97 2.96 9.95
C ALA A 10 -14.63 1.46 10.04
N ARG A 11 -14.85 0.84 11.21
CA ARG A 11 -14.70 -0.62 11.40
C ARG A 11 -15.75 -1.39 10.61
N GLN A 12 -17.01 -0.95 10.67
CA GLN A 12 -18.10 -1.55 9.90
C GLN A 12 -17.87 -1.40 8.39
N GLU A 13 -17.47 -0.22 7.92
CA GLU A 13 -17.11 0.02 6.51
C GLU A 13 -15.98 -0.91 6.06
N GLY A 14 -14.94 -1.09 6.88
CA GLY A 14 -13.85 -2.02 6.60
C GLY A 14 -14.29 -3.48 6.53
N MET A 15 -15.19 -3.91 7.43
CA MET A 15 -15.76 -5.26 7.39
C MET A 15 -16.64 -5.49 6.16
N SER A 16 -17.47 -4.50 5.79
CA SER A 16 -18.29 -4.56 4.59
C SER A 16 -17.44 -4.64 3.33
N TYR A 17 -16.36 -3.86 3.25
CA TYR A 17 -15.42 -3.90 2.15
C TYR A 17 -14.71 -5.25 2.03
N ALA A 18 -14.19 -5.79 3.14
CA ALA A 18 -13.55 -7.10 3.16
C ALA A 18 -14.50 -8.21 2.69
N LEU A 19 -15.78 -8.15 3.12
CA LEU A 19 -16.81 -9.08 2.67
C LEU A 19 -17.08 -8.96 1.17
N GLU A 20 -17.11 -7.75 0.62
CA GLU A 20 -17.31 -7.51 -0.81
C GLU A 20 -16.15 -8.07 -1.64
N VAL A 21 -14.91 -7.83 -1.22
CA VAL A 21 -13.70 -8.35 -1.89
C VAL A 21 -13.68 -9.88 -1.83
N ALA A 22 -13.95 -10.48 -0.66
CA ALA A 22 -14.01 -11.93 -0.52
C ALA A 22 -15.07 -12.57 -1.42
N LYS A 23 -16.24 -11.92 -1.57
CA LYS A 23 -17.29 -12.38 -2.48
C LYS A 23 -16.90 -12.27 -3.96
N LYS A 24 -16.15 -11.24 -4.35
CA LYS A 24 -15.79 -10.99 -5.76
C LYS A 24 -14.54 -11.74 -6.22
N LYS A 25 -13.53 -11.86 -5.36
CA LYS A 25 -12.19 -12.36 -5.71
C LYS A 25 -11.74 -13.54 -4.86
N GLY A 26 -12.59 -14.06 -3.98
CA GLY A 26 -12.24 -15.12 -3.04
C GLY A 26 -11.33 -14.65 -1.91
N ILE A 27 -10.89 -15.61 -1.10
CA ILE A 27 -10.02 -15.37 0.06
C ILE A 27 -8.63 -14.92 -0.38
N GLU A 28 -8.08 -15.52 -1.45
CA GLU A 28 -6.78 -15.15 -2.01
C GLU A 28 -6.74 -13.67 -2.46
N GLY A 29 -7.80 -13.20 -3.13
CA GLY A 29 -7.91 -11.80 -3.53
C GLY A 29 -8.00 -10.84 -2.35
N LEU A 30 -8.60 -11.26 -1.23
CA LEU A 30 -8.62 -10.48 0.01
C LEU A 30 -7.24 -10.44 0.68
N GLU A 31 -6.50 -11.55 0.69
CA GLU A 31 -5.14 -11.62 1.23
C GLU A 31 -4.17 -10.72 0.45
N GLU A 32 -4.24 -10.75 -0.88
CA GLU A 32 -3.44 -9.88 -1.75
C GLU A 32 -3.74 -8.40 -1.48
N GLU A 33 -5.02 -8.06 -1.31
CA GLU A 33 -5.46 -6.70 -1.02
C GLU A 33 -5.01 -6.22 0.36
N LEU A 34 -5.10 -7.07 1.39
CA LEU A 34 -4.57 -6.78 2.73
C LEU A 34 -3.05 -6.61 2.70
N ARG A 35 -2.33 -7.44 1.94
CA ARG A 35 -0.88 -7.32 1.77
C ARG A 35 -0.51 -6.01 1.08
N MET A 36 -1.16 -5.69 -0.04
CA MET A 36 -0.89 -4.46 -0.80
C MET A 36 -1.14 -3.22 0.07
N ARG A 37 -2.29 -3.14 0.74
CA ARG A 37 -2.63 -2.00 1.60
C ARG A 37 -1.77 -1.93 2.86
N GLY A 38 -1.39 -3.07 3.42
CA GLY A 38 -0.51 -3.16 4.59
C GLY A 38 0.92 -2.66 4.34
N ILE A 39 1.45 -2.88 3.13
CA ILE A 39 2.79 -2.39 2.74
C ILE A 39 2.73 -0.91 2.34
N THR A 40 1.71 -0.52 1.58
CA THR A 40 1.61 0.83 0.97
C THR A 40 0.99 1.88 1.88
N GLY A 41 0.25 1.48 2.92
CA GLY A 41 -0.51 2.40 3.77
C GLY A 41 -1.74 3.03 3.08
N ILE A 42 -2.14 2.52 1.91
CA ILE A 42 -3.24 3.08 1.13
C ILE A 42 -4.59 2.87 1.85
N PRO A 43 -5.33 3.94 2.17
CA PRO A 43 -6.62 3.83 2.85
C PRO A 43 -7.65 3.02 2.06
N ILE A 44 -8.52 2.31 2.76
CA ILE A 44 -9.62 1.49 2.17
C ILE A 44 -10.53 2.32 1.25
N GLY A 45 -10.73 3.60 1.55
CA GLY A 45 -11.52 4.52 0.72
C GLY A 45 -10.91 4.83 -0.66
N VAL A 46 -9.65 4.46 -0.91
CA VAL A 46 -9.04 4.55 -2.23
C VAL A 46 -9.28 3.25 -2.98
N SER A 47 -9.95 3.34 -4.13
CA SER A 47 -10.20 2.19 -4.99
C SER A 47 -8.91 1.68 -5.63
N ARG A 48 -8.83 0.37 -5.88
CA ARG A 48 -7.69 -0.24 -6.58
C ARG A 48 -7.48 0.38 -7.97
N SER A 49 -8.57 0.66 -8.69
CA SER A 49 -8.53 1.36 -9.99
C SER A 49 -7.90 2.75 -9.94
N ALA A 50 -8.10 3.51 -8.84
CA ALA A 50 -7.47 4.81 -8.67
C ALA A 50 -5.97 4.65 -8.40
N VAL A 51 -5.57 3.65 -7.63
CA VAL A 51 -4.16 3.30 -7.40
C VAL A 51 -3.49 2.90 -8.71
N ASP A 52 -4.12 2.02 -9.49
CA ASP A 52 -3.59 1.54 -10.76
C ASP A 52 -3.38 2.70 -11.74
N LYS A 53 -4.34 3.64 -11.82
CA LYS A 53 -4.21 4.85 -12.64
C LYS A 53 -3.10 5.78 -12.18
N VAL A 54 -2.90 5.93 -10.87
CA VAL A 54 -1.77 6.72 -10.34
C VAL A 54 -0.45 6.06 -10.69
N ILE A 55 -0.36 4.73 -10.57
CA ILE A 55 0.83 3.96 -10.97
C ILE A 55 1.12 4.16 -12.46
N GLU A 56 0.11 4.07 -13.32
CA GLU A 56 0.24 4.33 -14.76
C GLU A 56 0.73 5.76 -15.05
N ASN A 57 0.15 6.77 -14.39
CA ASN A 57 0.60 8.15 -14.54
C ASN A 57 2.06 8.34 -14.08
N ILE A 58 2.47 7.71 -12.98
CA ILE A 58 3.86 7.75 -12.49
C ILE A 58 4.80 7.09 -13.51
N LYS A 59 4.40 5.95 -14.10
CA LYS A 59 5.18 5.28 -15.15
C LYS A 59 5.37 6.19 -16.37
N ASN A 60 4.28 6.77 -16.88
CA ASN A 60 4.31 7.67 -18.05
C ASN A 60 5.17 8.91 -17.77
N GLN A 61 4.98 9.55 -16.62
CA GLN A 61 5.80 10.70 -16.21
C GLN A 61 7.28 10.35 -16.07
N THR A 62 7.60 9.16 -15.56
CA THR A 62 9.00 8.69 -15.44
C THR A 62 9.63 8.54 -16.83
N LEU A 63 8.90 7.97 -17.79
CA LEU A 63 9.38 7.81 -19.16
C LEU A 63 9.57 9.17 -19.85
N ASP A 64 8.63 10.10 -19.69
CA ASP A 64 8.73 11.46 -20.24
C ASP A 64 9.95 12.21 -19.69
N THR A 65 10.16 12.15 -18.38
CA THR A 65 11.28 12.85 -17.72
C THR A 65 12.63 12.27 -18.12
N VAL A 66 12.76 10.93 -18.24
CA VAL A 66 13.98 10.28 -18.74
C VAL A 66 14.22 10.59 -20.22
N ASN A 67 13.17 10.62 -21.05
CA ASN A 67 13.28 10.94 -22.48
C ASN A 67 13.78 12.38 -22.67
N ILE A 68 13.18 13.35 -21.97
CA ILE A 68 13.60 14.77 -22.01
C ILE A 68 15.06 14.91 -21.57
N LEU A 69 15.45 14.29 -20.46
CA LEU A 69 16.83 14.36 -19.97
C LEU A 69 17.81 13.77 -20.99
N THR A 70 17.48 12.61 -21.57
CA THR A 70 18.33 11.96 -22.58
C THR A 70 18.44 12.80 -23.85
N ALA A 71 17.33 13.38 -24.31
CA ALA A 71 17.32 14.27 -25.48
C ALA A 71 18.18 15.52 -25.27
N MET A 72 18.16 16.11 -24.06
CA MET A 72 19.04 17.22 -23.69
C MET A 72 20.51 16.79 -23.67
N THR A 73 20.85 15.65 -23.04
CA THR A 73 22.23 15.14 -23.07
C THR A 73 22.72 14.88 -24.50
N LEU A 74 21.86 14.33 -25.37
CA LEU A 74 22.19 14.13 -26.78
C LEU A 74 22.41 15.45 -27.54
N HIS A 75 21.65 16.49 -27.19
CA HIS A 75 21.82 17.81 -27.77
C HIS A 75 23.15 18.44 -27.34
N ASP A 76 23.40 18.47 -26.03
CA ASP A 76 24.52 19.21 -25.45
C ASP A 76 25.87 18.52 -25.72
N GLU A 77 25.95 17.20 -25.52
CA GLU A 77 27.21 16.47 -25.62
C GLU A 77 27.54 16.00 -27.05
N PHE A 78 26.52 15.70 -27.84
CA PHE A 78 26.69 15.10 -29.18
C PHE A 78 26.23 16.03 -30.32
N GLY A 79 25.75 17.23 -30.00
CA GLY A 79 25.34 18.24 -30.98
C GLY A 79 24.11 17.84 -31.79
N PHE A 80 23.21 17.00 -31.24
CA PHE A 80 22.04 16.55 -31.97
C PHE A 80 21.07 17.71 -32.21
N GLY A 81 20.90 18.12 -33.47
CA GLY A 81 19.84 19.05 -33.86
C GLY A 81 18.44 18.40 -33.85
N ALA A 82 17.40 19.22 -34.02
CA ALA A 82 16.00 18.82 -33.93
C ALA A 82 15.65 17.53 -34.72
N ALA A 83 16.14 17.39 -35.95
CA ALA A 83 15.88 16.20 -36.77
C ALA A 83 16.44 14.90 -36.17
N ARG A 84 17.60 14.95 -35.51
CA ARG A 84 18.19 13.76 -34.86
C ARG A 84 17.47 13.44 -33.56
N ILE A 85 17.11 14.46 -32.78
CA ILE A 85 16.31 14.32 -31.56
C ILE A 85 14.94 13.70 -31.88
N GLU A 86 14.26 14.18 -32.92
CA GLU A 86 12.96 13.64 -33.33
C GLU A 86 13.05 12.16 -33.73
N ARG A 87 14.09 11.77 -34.46
CA ARG A 87 14.33 10.35 -34.79
C ARG A 87 14.61 9.52 -33.55
N PHE A 88 15.41 10.03 -32.62
CA PHE A 88 15.65 9.38 -31.34
C PHE A 88 14.33 9.19 -30.58
N ARG A 89 13.55 10.26 -30.42
CA ARG A 89 12.26 10.27 -29.72
C ARG A 89 11.32 9.20 -30.28
N LYS A 90 11.12 9.16 -31.60
CA LYS A 90 10.27 8.13 -32.24
C LYS A 90 10.74 6.70 -31.96
N ARG A 91 12.05 6.46 -31.93
CA ARG A 91 12.60 5.13 -31.62
C ARG A 91 12.51 4.80 -30.13
N PHE A 92 12.64 5.81 -29.25
CA PHE A 92 12.46 5.67 -27.82
C PHE A 92 11.00 5.34 -27.47
N ASP A 93 10.04 6.07 -28.06
CA ASP A 93 8.60 5.86 -27.88
C ASP A 93 8.20 4.45 -28.36
N PHE A 94 8.65 4.02 -29.54
CA PHE A 94 8.42 2.66 -30.04
C PHE A 94 8.97 1.57 -29.12
N LYS A 95 10.21 1.73 -28.60
CA LYS A 95 10.78 0.77 -27.64
C LYS A 95 9.99 0.72 -26.34
N THR A 96 9.44 1.87 -25.92
CA THR A 96 8.59 1.98 -24.74
C THR A 96 7.29 1.22 -24.93
N GLU A 97 6.63 1.35 -26.09
CA GLU A 97 5.45 0.56 -26.46
C GLU A 97 5.74 -0.94 -26.45
N CYS A 98 6.86 -1.38 -27.05
CA CYS A 98 7.24 -2.79 -27.03
C CYS A 98 7.41 -3.34 -25.60
N LEU A 99 7.92 -2.54 -24.68
CA LEU A 99 8.08 -2.93 -23.29
C LEU A 99 6.74 -2.93 -22.53
N MET A 100 5.84 -2.00 -22.82
CA MET A 100 4.50 -1.94 -22.21
C MET A 100 3.60 -3.11 -22.66
N GLU A 101 3.76 -3.57 -23.91
CA GLU A 101 3.01 -4.69 -24.50
C GLU A 101 3.70 -6.05 -24.31
N ASP A 102 4.69 -6.14 -23.40
CA ASP A 102 5.43 -7.35 -23.05
C ASP A 102 6.12 -8.06 -24.25
N TYR A 103 6.38 -7.36 -25.36
CA TYR A 103 7.14 -7.90 -26.50
C TYR A 103 8.63 -8.05 -26.21
N VAL A 104 9.14 -7.32 -25.22
CA VAL A 104 10.53 -7.35 -24.80
C VAL A 104 10.62 -7.03 -23.31
N THR A 105 11.57 -7.66 -22.63
CA THR A 105 11.83 -7.44 -21.20
C THR A 105 13.06 -6.56 -20.98
N TRP A 106 13.13 -5.92 -19.80
CA TRP A 106 14.31 -5.15 -19.39
C TRP A 106 15.59 -5.99 -19.38
N LEU A 107 15.51 -7.25 -18.98
CA LEU A 107 16.67 -8.14 -18.89
C LEU A 107 17.22 -8.45 -20.29
N GLU A 108 16.35 -8.66 -21.28
CA GLU A 108 16.76 -8.85 -22.68
C GLU A 108 17.43 -7.60 -23.25
N MET A 109 16.93 -6.40 -22.95
CA MET A 109 17.58 -5.16 -23.38
C MET A 109 18.97 -4.97 -22.74
N ILE A 110 19.11 -5.29 -21.45
CA ILE A 110 20.40 -5.22 -20.74
C ILE A 110 21.39 -6.22 -21.33
N ASP A 111 20.95 -7.45 -21.59
CA ASP A 111 21.79 -8.49 -22.19
C ASP A 111 22.21 -8.13 -23.62
N ALA A 112 21.30 -7.57 -24.43
CA ALA A 112 21.63 -7.05 -25.76
C ALA A 112 22.68 -5.94 -25.69
N LEU A 113 22.51 -4.95 -24.79
CA LEU A 113 23.48 -3.87 -24.60
C LEU A 113 24.86 -4.42 -24.17
N LYS A 114 24.89 -5.39 -23.26
CA LYS A 114 26.13 -6.05 -22.84
C LYS A 114 26.81 -6.78 -23.99
N LYS A 115 26.06 -7.53 -24.80
CA LYS A 115 26.59 -8.28 -25.96
C LYS A 115 27.11 -7.36 -27.07
N GLU A 116 26.39 -6.29 -27.38
CA GLU A 116 26.68 -5.42 -28.53
C GLU A 116 27.71 -4.33 -28.21
N THR A 117 27.70 -3.81 -26.99
CA THR A 117 28.52 -2.65 -26.60
C THR A 117 29.54 -2.95 -25.50
N GLY A 118 29.42 -4.10 -24.82
CA GLY A 118 30.21 -4.43 -23.64
C GLY A 118 29.80 -3.70 -22.36
N LEU A 119 28.82 -2.79 -22.43
CA LEU A 119 28.38 -2.01 -21.27
C LEU A 119 27.43 -2.81 -20.39
N GLU A 120 27.73 -2.83 -19.09
CA GLU A 120 26.89 -3.49 -18.09
C GLU A 120 25.92 -2.50 -17.46
N TYR A 121 24.63 -2.86 -17.51
CA TYR A 121 23.56 -2.10 -16.88
C TYR A 121 22.86 -2.97 -15.83
N ALA A 122 22.36 -2.32 -14.78
CA ALA A 122 21.55 -2.97 -13.76
C ALA A 122 20.43 -2.02 -13.32
N ILE A 123 19.22 -2.56 -13.19
CA ILE A 123 18.09 -1.84 -12.61
C ILE A 123 18.16 -2.03 -11.10
N ARG A 124 18.25 -0.92 -10.36
CA ARG A 124 18.16 -0.95 -8.89
C ARG A 124 16.75 -1.37 -8.50
N MET A 125 16.63 -2.57 -7.96
CA MET A 125 15.35 -3.09 -7.45
C MET A 125 14.94 -2.36 -6.17
N ASN A 126 13.66 -2.03 -6.06
CA ASN A 126 13.08 -1.42 -4.85
C ASN A 126 12.62 -2.52 -3.88
N ASP A 127 13.54 -3.38 -3.45
CA ASP A 127 13.24 -4.55 -2.61
C ASP A 127 13.16 -4.20 -1.12
N LYS A 128 13.47 -2.96 -0.75
CA LYS A 128 13.37 -2.52 0.63
C LYS A 128 11.91 -2.19 0.90
N ASP A 129 11.27 -3.01 1.74
CA ASP A 129 9.96 -2.69 2.31
C ASP A 129 10.02 -1.26 2.89
N VAL A 130 9.33 -0.31 2.27
CA VAL A 130 9.11 1.02 2.85
C VAL A 130 8.04 0.86 3.93
N LYS A 131 8.34 0.08 4.98
CA LYS A 131 7.44 -0.03 6.13
C LYS A 131 7.33 1.35 6.74
N HIS A 132 6.19 1.99 6.57
CA HIS A 132 5.89 3.14 7.40
C HIS A 132 5.73 2.60 8.82
N LYS A 133 6.75 2.82 9.67
CA LYS A 133 6.57 2.71 11.11
C LYS A 133 5.62 3.83 11.49
N GLU A 134 4.31 3.60 11.39
CA GLU A 134 3.39 4.43 12.16
C GLU A 134 3.91 4.42 13.60
N PRO A 135 4.13 5.58 14.25
CA PRO A 135 4.48 5.59 15.66
C PRO A 135 3.39 4.80 16.35
N ALA A 136 3.76 3.68 16.96
CA ALA A 136 2.85 2.68 17.49
C ALA A 136 1.63 3.40 18.05
N ARG A 137 0.49 3.32 17.34
CA ARG A 137 -0.78 3.82 17.88
C ARG A 137 -0.92 3.03 19.16
N LYS A 138 -0.63 3.67 20.30
CA LYS A 138 -0.75 3.07 21.64
C LYS A 138 -2.06 2.33 21.59
N GLN A 139 -2.04 0.99 21.63
CA GLN A 139 -3.24 0.18 21.52
C GLN A 139 -4.24 0.77 22.51
N ALA A 140 -5.21 1.49 21.97
CA ALA A 140 -6.15 2.23 22.78
C ALA A 140 -7.24 1.25 23.21
N VAL A 141 -6.88 0.26 24.02
CA VAL A 141 -7.83 -0.50 24.81
C VAL A 141 -7.10 -0.88 26.11
N PRO A 142 -7.55 -0.37 27.28
CA PRO A 142 -8.87 -0.78 27.71
C PRO A 142 -9.62 0.23 28.60
N TYR A 143 -10.50 1.03 28.00
CA TYR A 143 -11.58 1.65 28.77
C TYR A 143 -12.63 0.60 29.22
N ALA A 144 -12.81 -0.45 28.41
CA ALA A 144 -13.72 -1.56 28.71
C ALA A 144 -13.30 -2.37 29.95
N SER A 145 -11.99 -2.57 30.20
CA SER A 145 -11.56 -3.38 31.36
C SER A 145 -11.66 -2.64 32.70
N ARG A 146 -11.56 -1.29 32.75
CA ARG A 146 -11.80 -0.52 33.99
C ARG A 146 -13.27 -0.52 34.41
N GLN A 147 -14.21 -0.39 33.47
CA GLN A 147 -15.63 -0.44 33.79
C GLN A 147 -16.05 -1.86 34.19
N HIS A 148 -15.58 -2.87 33.44
CA HIS A 148 -15.87 -4.26 33.74
C HIS A 148 -15.28 -4.70 35.09
N ARG A 149 -14.03 -4.32 35.41
CA ARG A 149 -13.38 -4.57 36.70
C ARG A 149 -14.09 -3.87 37.87
N ARG A 150 -14.52 -2.61 37.70
CA ARG A 150 -15.33 -1.91 38.71
C ARG A 150 -16.69 -2.57 38.93
N ASN A 151 -17.31 -3.08 37.88
CA ASN A 151 -18.59 -3.76 37.97
C ASN A 151 -18.46 -5.14 38.63
N THR A 152 -17.42 -5.92 38.30
CA THR A 152 -17.16 -7.21 38.97
C THR A 152 -16.80 -7.03 40.45
N GLU A 153 -15.98 -6.03 40.80
CA GLU A 153 -15.66 -5.71 42.20
C GLU A 153 -16.89 -5.26 43.00
N ARG A 154 -17.80 -4.47 42.40
CA ARG A 154 -19.07 -4.06 43.04
C ARG A 154 -20.02 -5.24 43.22
N SER A 155 -20.13 -6.12 42.23
CA SER A 155 -20.93 -7.34 42.32
C SER A 155 -20.40 -8.29 43.39
N ALA A 156 -19.08 -8.51 43.46
CA ALA A 156 -18.45 -9.32 44.51
C ALA A 156 -18.72 -8.76 45.91
N LYS A 157 -18.63 -7.43 46.09
CA LYS A 157 -18.97 -6.78 47.38
C LYS A 157 -20.45 -6.94 47.76
N ARG A 158 -21.38 -6.91 46.80
CA ARG A 158 -22.81 -7.18 47.06
C ARG A 158 -23.05 -8.63 47.47
N ILE A 159 -22.41 -9.59 46.81
CA ILE A 159 -22.50 -11.02 47.13
C ILE A 159 -21.95 -11.28 48.53
N ALA A 160 -20.78 -10.74 48.87
CA ALA A 160 -20.17 -10.89 50.20
C ALA A 160 -21.03 -10.29 51.33
N ARG A 161 -21.68 -9.14 51.09
CA ARG A 161 -22.64 -8.55 52.05
C ARG A 161 -23.90 -9.40 52.22
N LYS A 162 -24.42 -9.98 51.13
CA LYS A 162 -25.56 -10.90 51.21
C LYS A 162 -25.20 -12.18 51.96
N ALA A 163 -24.01 -12.75 51.72
CA ALA A 163 -23.52 -13.93 52.43
C ALA A 163 -23.40 -13.67 53.94
N LYS A 164 -22.73 -12.57 54.34
CA LYS A 164 -22.63 -12.17 55.76
C LYS A 164 -24.00 -11.97 56.43
N LYS A 165 -24.96 -11.39 55.70
CA LYS A 165 -26.33 -11.18 56.22
C LYS A 165 -27.10 -12.50 56.35
N LEU A 166 -26.82 -13.47 55.48
CA LEU A 166 -27.41 -14.81 55.54
C LEU A 166 -26.85 -15.62 56.71
N ASP A 167 -25.54 -15.51 56.97
CA ASP A 167 -24.88 -16.18 58.10
C ASP A 167 -25.36 -15.63 59.45
N THR A 168 -25.61 -14.32 59.56
CA THR A 168 -26.21 -13.72 60.77
C THR A 168 -27.68 -14.05 61.00
N LEU A 169 -28.36 -14.67 60.02
CA LEU A 169 -29.75 -15.13 60.14
C LEU A 169 -29.85 -16.65 60.37
N ARG A 170 -28.71 -17.37 60.34
CA ARG A 170 -28.61 -18.82 60.55
C ARG A 170 -27.94 -19.22 61.87
N GLY A 171 -27.48 -18.25 62.65
CA GLY A 171 -27.13 -18.40 64.07
C GLY A 171 -28.19 -17.72 64.92
#